data_AF-A0A429HWJ1-F1
#
_entry.id   AF-A0A429HWJ1-F1
#
_cell.length_a   1.000
_cell.length_b   1.000
_cell.length_c   1.000
_cell.angle_alpha   90.00
_cell.angle_beta   90.00
_cell.angle_gamma   90.00
#
_symmetry.space_group_name_H-M   'P 1'
#
loop_
_entity.id
_entity.type
_entity.pdbx_description
1 polymer ?
#
loop_
_entity_poly.entity_id
_entity_poly.type
_entity_poly.pdbx_seq_one_letter_code
_entity_poly.pdbx_strand_id
1 'polypeptide(L)'
;SGLGNGSTYKMIPGIFHAKALEEERALLACATARPSRLREMRWLQPEDFVLPLHGQLFACLTALVRRREPIDAVTVLWEAQHQRLLHAGFTPADLIGLLATPLGTPEHWGEKILRRALLAQAHTTALRIRSFTDDAANTPHQLATGSRRALADLTALRTRWQRATRSPATPSCSPAVPRAGPRLRAAPAPPTTRVSR
;
A
#
# COMPACT_ATOMS: atom_id res chain seq x y z
N SER A 1 -41.52 23.00 21.65
CA SER A 1 -41.53 21.87 20.72
C SER A 1 -40.43 22.04 19.69
N GLY A 2 -39.55 21.03 19.55
CA GLY A 2 -38.53 20.84 18.49
C GLY A 2 -37.34 21.79 18.54
N LEU A 3 -36.19 21.49 19.16
CA LEU A 3 -35.23 20.40 18.92
C LEU A 3 -34.93 20.15 17.43
N GLY A 4 -33.79 20.66 16.99
CA GLY A 4 -33.15 20.37 15.72
C GLY A 4 -31.63 20.46 15.88
N ASN A 5 -31.08 19.57 16.70
CA ASN A 5 -29.64 19.35 16.85
C ASN A 5 -29.04 18.85 15.53
N GLY A 6 -28.60 19.77 14.67
CA GLY A 6 -27.76 19.50 13.50
C GLY A 6 -26.30 19.45 13.91
N SER A 7 -25.95 18.36 14.58
CA SER A 7 -24.64 18.04 15.15
C SER A 7 -23.47 18.50 14.27
N THR A 8 -22.69 19.43 14.82
CA THR A 8 -21.41 19.89 14.31
C THR A 8 -20.38 18.76 14.37
N TYR A 9 -20.27 17.95 13.32
CA TYR A 9 -19.07 17.14 13.08
C TYR A 9 -17.99 18.04 12.47
N LYS A 10 -17.55 19.04 13.25
CA LYS A 10 -16.27 19.68 13.01
C LYS A 10 -15.24 18.60 13.30
N MET A 11 -14.83 17.86 12.27
CA MET A 11 -13.69 16.95 12.34
C MET A 11 -12.57 17.70 13.05
N ILE A 12 -12.22 17.31 14.28
CA ILE A 12 -11.13 17.95 15.03
C ILE A 12 -9.85 17.51 14.32
N PRO A 13 -9.23 18.35 13.47
CA PRO A 13 -8.15 17.90 12.59
C PRO A 13 -6.92 17.45 13.40
N GLY A 14 -6.74 18.02 14.59
CA GLY A 14 -5.64 17.71 15.50
C GLY A 14 -5.66 16.29 16.08
N ILE A 15 -6.83 15.73 16.38
CA ILE A 15 -6.92 14.39 16.99
C ILE A 15 -6.56 13.30 15.98
N PHE A 16 -7.05 13.43 14.74
CA PHE A 16 -6.71 12.49 13.67
C PHE A 16 -5.23 12.57 13.29
N HIS A 17 -4.64 13.77 13.31
CA HIS A 17 -3.22 13.95 13.04
C HIS A 17 -2.34 13.36 14.16
N ALA A 18 -2.67 13.62 15.43
CA ALA A 18 -1.93 13.05 16.56
C ALA A 18 -1.96 11.52 16.57
N LYS A 19 -3.15 10.93 16.34
CA LYS A 19 -3.31 9.48 16.20
C LYS A 19 -2.50 8.93 15.02
N ALA A 20 -2.47 9.64 13.89
CA ALA A 20 -1.69 9.23 12.73
C ALA A 20 -0.19 9.16 13.02
N LEU A 21 0.34 10.14 13.76
CA LEU A 21 1.75 10.15 14.18
C LEU A 21 2.05 9.03 15.17
N GLU A 22 1.14 8.73 16.10
CA GLU A 22 1.29 7.61 17.03
C GLU A 22 1.37 6.27 16.30
N GLU A 23 0.49 6.04 15.31
CA GLU A 23 0.51 4.85 14.46
C GLU A 23 1.83 4.69 13.69
N GLU A 24 2.39 5.79 13.18
CA GLU A 24 3.67 5.79 12.47
C GLU A 24 4.87 5.51 13.40
N ARG A 25 4.88 6.11 14.59
CA ARG A 25 5.91 5.82 15.60
C ARG A 25 5.86 4.35 16.03
N ALA A 26 4.66 3.82 16.27
CA ALA A 26 4.47 2.42 16.64
C ALA A 26 4.93 1.47 15.53
N LEU A 27 4.68 1.80 14.26
CA LEU A 27 5.23 1.06 13.12
C LEU A 27 6.76 1.06 13.14
N LEU A 28 7.40 2.23 13.23
CA LEU A 28 8.86 2.36 13.16
C LEU A 28 9.57 1.59 14.29
N ALA A 29 9.05 1.68 15.52
CA ALA A 29 9.55 0.90 16.65
C ALA A 29 9.38 -0.62 16.42
N CYS A 30 8.19 -1.07 15.99
CA CYS A 30 7.93 -2.48 15.71
C CYS A 30 8.77 -3.05 14.57
N ALA A 31 8.97 -2.25 13.52
CA ALA A 31 9.76 -2.59 12.36
C ALA A 31 11.24 -2.74 12.70
N THR A 32 11.76 -1.91 13.61
CA THR A 32 13.13 -2.02 14.13
C THR A 32 13.29 -3.25 15.01
N ALA A 33 12.30 -3.56 15.86
CA ALA A 33 12.34 -4.75 16.71
C ALA A 33 12.15 -6.07 15.94
N ARG A 34 11.45 -6.06 14.80
CA ARG A 34 11.17 -7.24 13.97
C ARG A 34 11.42 -6.95 12.48
N PRO A 35 12.69 -6.74 12.08
CA PRO A 35 13.04 -6.32 10.73
C PRO A 35 12.68 -7.35 9.64
N SER A 36 12.59 -8.64 10.00
CA SER A 36 12.21 -9.70 9.07
C SER A 36 10.82 -9.49 8.46
N ARG A 37 9.87 -8.92 9.23
CA ARG A 37 8.50 -8.65 8.79
C ARG A 37 8.42 -7.60 7.68
N LEU A 38 9.36 -6.65 7.63
CA LEU A 38 9.39 -5.63 6.58
C LEU A 38 9.53 -6.21 5.17
N ARG A 39 10.05 -7.44 5.02
CA ARG A 39 10.15 -8.12 3.72
C ARG A 39 8.79 -8.45 3.12
N GLU A 40 7.78 -8.66 3.97
CA GLU A 40 6.40 -8.98 3.60
C GLU A 40 5.58 -7.71 3.31
N MET A 41 6.08 -6.56 3.77
CA MET A 41 5.39 -5.26 3.71
C MET A 41 5.75 -4.40 2.49
N ARG A 42 6.13 -5.02 1.35
CA ARG A 42 6.49 -4.29 0.11
C ARG A 42 5.34 -3.45 -0.47
N TRP A 43 4.14 -3.61 0.05
CA TRP A 43 2.95 -2.85 -0.30
C TRP A 43 2.89 -1.47 0.37
N LEU A 44 3.67 -1.22 1.43
CA LEU A 44 3.76 0.08 2.10
C LEU A 44 4.92 0.88 1.50
N GLN A 45 4.70 2.17 1.25
CA GLN A 45 5.72 3.06 0.71
C GLN A 45 5.98 4.26 1.64
N PRO A 46 7.17 4.89 1.57
CA PRO A 46 7.50 6.08 2.36
C PRO A 46 6.49 7.22 2.21
N GLU A 47 5.87 7.35 1.03
CA GLU A 47 4.91 8.42 0.72
C GLU A 47 3.53 8.20 1.37
N ASP A 48 3.27 7.02 1.95
CA ASP A 48 2.04 6.74 2.70
C ASP A 48 2.04 7.40 4.09
N PHE A 49 3.20 7.86 4.57
CA PHE A 49 3.36 8.50 5.87
C PHE A 49 2.90 9.97 5.81
N VAL A 50 2.26 10.40 6.88
CA VAL A 50 1.82 11.79 7.09
C VAL A 50 3.01 12.68 7.40
N LEU A 51 3.96 12.20 8.21
CA LEU A 51 5.20 12.93 8.47
C LEU A 51 6.31 12.46 7.51
N PRO A 52 6.82 13.32 6.61
CA PRO A 52 7.87 12.93 5.66
C PRO A 52 9.13 12.37 6.32
N LEU A 53 9.46 12.84 7.52
CA LEU A 53 10.56 12.31 8.32
C LEU A 53 10.35 10.82 8.67
N HIS A 54 9.14 10.43 9.09
CA HIS A 54 8.84 9.03 9.39
C HIS A 54 8.90 8.16 8.13
N GLY A 55 8.41 8.67 6.99
CA GLY A 55 8.54 7.99 5.70
C GLY A 55 10.01 7.74 5.31
N GLN A 56 10.88 8.73 5.53
CA GLN A 56 12.32 8.59 5.28
C GLN A 56 12.99 7.59 6.25
N LEU A 57 12.59 7.57 7.52
CA LEU A 57 13.06 6.55 8.47
C LEU A 57 12.62 5.13 8.05
N PHE A 58 11.39 4.99 7.56
CA PHE A 58 10.91 3.74 6.99
C PHE A 58 11.71 3.33 5.74
N ALA A 59 12.07 4.29 4.88
CA ALA A 59 12.95 4.06 3.74
C ALA A 59 14.35 3.58 4.17
N CYS A 60 14.91 4.14 5.26
CA CYS A 60 16.18 3.68 5.84
C CYS A 60 16.08 2.23 6.32
N LEU A 61 15.05 1.90 7.11
CA LEU A 61 14.79 0.54 7.59
C LEU A 61 14.67 -0.46 6.43
N THR A 62 13.88 -0.14 5.42
CA THR A 62 13.72 -1.01 4.25
C THR A 62 14.98 -1.12 3.39
N ALA A 63 15.82 -0.09 3.34
CA ALA A 63 17.14 -0.16 2.71
C ALA A 63 18.07 -1.14 3.44
N LEU A 64 18.17 -1.04 4.77
CA LEU A 64 18.95 -1.97 5.60
C LEU A 64 18.49 -3.42 5.43
N VAL A 65 17.17 -3.67 5.42
CA VAL A 65 16.60 -5.02 5.19
C VAL A 65 16.99 -5.57 3.83
N ARG A 66 16.98 -4.72 2.79
CA ARG A 66 17.36 -5.12 1.42
C ARG A 66 18.85 -5.46 1.33
N ARG A 67 19.71 -4.72 2.03
CA ARG A 67 21.15 -4.97 2.13
C ARG A 67 21.49 -6.17 3.02
N ARG A 68 20.51 -6.69 3.77
CA ARG A 68 20.68 -7.75 4.78
C ARG A 68 21.63 -7.34 5.91
N GLU A 69 21.66 -6.06 6.22
CA GLU A 69 22.40 -5.53 7.36
C GLU A 69 21.66 -5.81 8.67
N PRO A 70 22.36 -5.92 9.81
CA PRO A 70 21.72 -5.97 11.12
C PRO A 70 20.89 -4.70 11.33
N ILE A 71 19.75 -4.82 12.01
CA ILE A 71 18.87 -3.69 12.30
C ILE A 71 18.67 -3.63 13.81
N ASP A 72 19.14 -2.53 14.36
CA ASP A 72 18.95 -2.09 15.74
C ASP A 72 18.87 -0.55 15.75
N ALA A 73 18.49 0.03 16.88
CA ALA A 73 18.26 1.48 16.98
C ALA A 73 19.52 2.31 16.65
N VAL A 74 20.72 1.82 16.98
CA VAL A 74 21.99 2.50 16.68
C VAL A 74 22.31 2.42 15.20
N THR A 75 22.10 1.26 14.57
CA THR A 75 22.29 1.13 13.11
C THR A 75 21.32 2.03 12.34
N VAL A 76 20.06 2.13 12.78
CA VAL A 76 19.08 3.05 12.18
C VAL A 76 19.48 4.50 12.40
N LEU A 77 19.98 4.84 13.59
CA LEU A 77 20.50 6.18 13.88
C LEU A 77 21.63 6.55 12.92
N TRP A 78 22.58 5.64 12.70
CA TRP A 78 23.71 5.87 11.80
C TRP A 78 23.25 6.06 10.34
N GLU A 79 22.34 5.23 9.84
CA GLU A 79 21.78 5.41 8.50
C GLU A 79 21.00 6.73 8.39
N ALA A 80 20.22 7.10 9.41
CA ALA A 80 19.50 8.37 9.44
C ALA A 80 20.44 9.59 9.44
N GLN A 81 21.60 9.49 10.10
CA GLN A 81 22.65 10.51 10.01
C GLN A 81 23.24 10.61 8.61
N HIS A 82 23.54 9.46 7.98
CA HIS A 82 24.07 9.42 6.62
C HIS A 82 23.11 10.05 5.61
N GLN A 83 21.81 9.82 5.78
CA GLN A 83 20.74 10.43 4.98
C GLN A 83 20.39 11.88 5.40
N ARG A 84 21.11 12.46 6.36
CA ARG A 84 20.91 13.83 6.88
C ARG A 84 19.50 14.11 7.43
N LEU A 85 18.88 13.11 8.06
CA LEU A 85 17.55 13.21 8.66
C LEU A 85 17.54 13.89 10.02
N LEU A 86 18.69 13.96 10.69
CA LEU A 86 18.81 14.58 12.00
C LEU A 86 19.05 16.07 11.87
N HIS A 87 18.35 16.85 12.69
CA HIS A 87 18.43 18.31 12.72
C HIS A 87 18.05 18.82 14.11
N ALA A 88 18.15 20.14 14.36
CA ALA A 88 17.89 20.73 15.68
C ALA A 88 16.53 20.31 16.29
N GLY A 89 15.49 20.15 15.47
CA GLY A 89 14.17 19.67 15.92
C GLY A 89 13.95 18.15 15.94
N PHE A 90 14.97 17.33 15.62
CA PHE A 90 14.90 15.88 15.65
C PHE A 90 16.30 15.31 15.91
N THR A 91 16.58 15.08 17.18
CA THR A 91 17.91 14.74 17.69
C THR A 91 18.14 13.22 17.67
N PRO A 92 19.39 12.76 17.82
CA PRO A 92 19.69 11.35 18.05
C PRO A 92 18.86 10.72 19.19
N ALA A 93 18.69 11.46 20.29
CA ALA A 93 17.91 10.99 21.44
C ALA A 93 16.44 10.80 21.09
N ASP A 94 15.87 11.72 20.30
CA ASP A 94 14.48 11.61 19.82
C ASP A 94 14.28 10.37 18.95
N LEU A 95 15.23 10.07 18.05
CA LEU A 95 15.19 8.87 17.23
C LEU A 95 15.27 7.60 18.08
N ILE A 96 16.23 7.52 19.01
CA ILE A 96 16.36 6.36 19.89
C ILE A 96 15.09 6.17 20.74
N GLY A 97 14.55 7.27 21.30
CA GLY A 97 13.29 7.25 22.04
C GLY A 97 12.10 6.80 21.20
N LEU A 98 12.01 7.24 19.94
CA LEU A 98 10.97 6.82 18.99
C LEU A 98 11.00 5.32 18.73
N LEU A 99 12.19 4.72 18.66
CA LEU A 99 12.38 3.28 18.36
C LEU A 99 12.30 2.37 19.60
N ALA A 100 12.38 2.93 20.81
CA ALA A 100 12.56 2.16 22.04
C ALA A 100 11.34 1.32 22.46
N THR A 101 10.12 1.68 22.05
CA THR A 101 8.89 1.06 22.57
C THR A 101 8.06 0.43 21.44
N PRO A 102 8.36 -0.81 21.03
CA PRO A 102 7.55 -1.54 20.06
C PRO A 102 6.22 -1.99 20.68
N LEU A 103 5.10 -1.64 20.06
CA LEU A 103 3.75 -2.03 20.47
C LEU A 103 3.01 -2.70 19.31
N GLY A 104 2.48 -3.92 19.44
CA GLY A 104 1.66 -4.56 18.39
C GLY A 104 2.46 -5.29 17.32
N THR A 105 2.06 -5.23 16.05
CA THR A 105 2.78 -5.82 14.90
C THR A 105 3.02 -4.78 13.81
N PRO A 106 4.15 -4.82 13.09
CA PRO A 106 4.42 -3.85 12.04
C PRO A 106 3.37 -3.92 10.91
N GLU A 107 2.85 -5.10 10.58
CA GLU A 107 1.82 -5.27 9.56
C GLU A 107 0.52 -4.55 9.94
N HIS A 108 0.10 -4.65 11.20
CA HIS A 108 -1.13 -4.01 11.70
C HIS A 108 -1.05 -2.48 11.59
N TRP A 109 0.09 -1.89 11.97
CA TRP A 109 0.27 -0.45 11.84
C TRP A 109 0.44 -0.01 10.39
N GLY A 110 1.17 -0.80 9.58
CA GLY A 110 1.29 -0.56 8.15
C GLY A 110 -0.07 -0.57 7.45
N GLU A 111 -0.96 -1.48 7.82
CA GLU A 111 -2.33 -1.53 7.29
C GLU A 111 -3.09 -0.25 7.65
N LYS A 112 -3.04 0.20 8.91
CA LYS A 112 -3.68 1.46 9.32
C LYS A 112 -3.17 2.67 8.54
N ILE A 113 -1.85 2.78 8.36
CA ILE A 113 -1.21 3.87 7.60
C ILE A 113 -1.67 3.82 6.13
N LEU A 114 -1.63 2.64 5.50
CA LEU A 114 -2.06 2.49 4.11
C LEU A 114 -3.55 2.79 3.92
N ARG A 115 -4.40 2.37 4.86
CA ARG A 115 -5.84 2.68 4.85
C ARG A 115 -6.06 4.19 4.92
N ARG A 116 -5.32 4.88 5.80
CA ARG A 116 -5.37 6.34 5.92
C ARG A 116 -4.92 7.01 4.63
N ALA A 117 -3.78 6.60 4.07
CA ALA A 117 -3.29 7.11 2.79
C ALA A 117 -4.31 6.91 1.67
N LEU A 118 -4.98 5.76 1.62
CA LEU A 118 -6.05 5.47 0.66
C LEU A 118 -7.23 6.45 0.77
N LEU A 119 -7.70 6.72 1.99
CA LEU A 119 -8.79 7.67 2.22
C LEU A 119 -8.38 9.11 1.89
N ALA A 120 -7.16 9.52 2.28
CA ALA A 120 -6.62 10.83 1.95
C ALA A 120 -6.45 11.02 0.43
N GLN A 121 -6.00 9.99 -0.27
CA GLN A 121 -5.87 10.02 -1.73
C GLN A 121 -7.23 10.03 -2.44
N ALA A 122 -8.21 9.30 -1.93
CA ALA A 122 -9.58 9.34 -2.45
C ALA A 122 -10.17 10.76 -2.32
N HIS A 123 -9.98 11.39 -1.15
CA HIS A 123 -10.39 12.77 -0.93
C HIS A 123 -9.67 13.72 -1.89
N THR A 124 -8.34 13.62 -2.02
CA THR A 124 -7.55 14.48 -2.92
C THR A 124 -7.98 14.31 -4.38
N THR A 125 -8.23 13.08 -4.81
CA THR A 125 -8.74 12.76 -6.15
C THR A 125 -10.09 13.41 -6.40
N ALA A 126 -11.01 13.37 -5.44
CA ALA A 126 -12.30 14.02 -5.54
C ALA A 126 -12.17 15.55 -5.68
N LEU A 127 -11.27 16.18 -4.92
CA LEU A 127 -11.00 17.63 -5.04
C LEU A 127 -10.43 17.98 -6.42
N ARG A 128 -9.51 17.16 -6.95
CA ARG A 128 -8.93 17.37 -8.29
C ARG A 128 -9.98 17.24 -9.39
N ILE A 129 -10.87 16.25 -9.30
CA ILE A 129 -11.95 16.09 -10.28
C ILE A 129 -12.89 17.30 -10.21
N ARG A 130 -13.24 17.75 -9.00
CA ARG A 130 -14.07 18.96 -8.84
C ARG A 130 -13.39 20.22 -9.39
N SER A 131 -12.08 20.39 -9.23
CA SER A 131 -11.40 21.54 -9.83
C SER A 131 -11.49 21.58 -11.36
N PHE A 132 -11.57 20.42 -12.03
CA PHE A 132 -11.80 20.39 -13.48
C PHE A 132 -13.23 20.79 -13.87
N THR A 133 -14.21 20.58 -12.98
CA THR A 133 -15.61 20.98 -13.22
C THR A 133 -15.88 22.44 -12.89
N ASP A 134 -15.13 23.00 -11.93
CA ASP A 134 -15.30 24.38 -11.47
C ASP A 134 -14.69 25.41 -12.44
N ASP A 135 -13.72 25.00 -13.25
CA ASP A 135 -13.03 25.87 -14.21
C ASP A 135 -13.62 25.73 -15.63
N ALA A 136 -14.34 26.77 -16.04
CA ALA A 136 -15.04 26.87 -17.33
C ALA A 136 -14.11 26.91 -18.55
N ALA A 137 -12.80 27.12 -18.37
CA ALA A 137 -11.82 27.05 -19.46
C ALA A 137 -11.48 25.60 -19.84
N ASN A 138 -11.83 24.61 -19.01
CA ASN A 138 -11.54 23.21 -19.31
C ASN A 138 -12.44 22.66 -20.41
N THR A 139 -11.81 22.13 -21.44
CA THR A 139 -12.50 21.36 -22.47
C THR A 139 -13.01 20.02 -21.92
N PRO A 140 -14.12 19.47 -22.46
CA PRO A 140 -14.58 18.12 -22.08
C PRO A 140 -13.50 17.03 -22.21
N HIS A 141 -12.58 17.18 -23.17
CA HIS A 141 -11.45 16.27 -23.35
C HIS A 141 -10.45 16.34 -22.17
N GLN A 142 -10.12 17.56 -21.73
CA GLN A 142 -9.23 17.77 -20.57
C GLN A 142 -9.86 17.22 -19.28
N LEU A 143 -11.16 17.42 -19.09
CA LEU A 143 -11.89 16.85 -17.97
C LEU A 143 -11.80 15.31 -17.96
N ALA A 144 -12.08 14.66 -19.09
CA ALA A 144 -12.02 13.21 -19.19
C ALA A 144 -10.61 12.65 -18.97
N THR A 145 -9.59 13.26 -19.59
CA THR A 145 -8.20 12.81 -19.47
C THR A 145 -7.62 13.09 -18.09
N GLY A 146 -7.89 14.27 -17.52
CA GLY A 146 -7.47 14.65 -16.17
C GLY A 146 -8.11 13.75 -15.10
N SER A 147 -9.40 13.47 -15.21
CA SER A 147 -10.12 12.59 -14.27
C SER A 147 -9.59 11.16 -14.31
N ARG A 148 -9.36 10.59 -15.51
CA ARG A 148 -8.74 9.26 -15.65
C ARG A 148 -7.36 9.19 -15.01
N ARG A 149 -6.53 10.22 -15.20
CA ARG A 149 -5.21 10.29 -14.58
C ARG A 149 -5.30 10.34 -13.06
N ALA A 150 -6.19 11.18 -12.50
CA ALA A 150 -6.39 11.27 -11.06
C ALA A 150 -6.88 9.94 -10.45
N LEU A 151 -7.77 9.22 -11.15
CA LEU A 151 -8.25 7.90 -10.74
C LEU A 151 -7.19 6.80 -10.84
N ALA A 152 -6.19 6.94 -11.71
CA ALA A 152 -5.10 5.98 -11.85
C ALA A 152 -4.28 5.88 -10.56
N ASP A 153 -3.95 7.02 -9.94
CA ASP A 153 -3.20 7.07 -8.68
C ASP A 153 -3.98 6.39 -7.55
N LEU A 154 -5.29 6.67 -7.44
CA LEU A 154 -6.16 6.01 -6.47
C LEU A 154 -6.25 4.50 -6.72
N THR A 155 -6.30 4.08 -7.98
CA THR A 155 -6.37 2.66 -8.35
C THR A 155 -5.08 1.93 -7.97
N ALA A 156 -3.91 2.55 -8.21
CA ALA A 156 -2.62 1.99 -7.80
C ALA A 156 -2.57 1.76 -6.28
N LEU A 157 -3.03 2.74 -5.50
CA LEU A 157 -3.07 2.64 -4.04
C LEU A 157 -4.05 1.56 -3.56
N ARG A 158 -5.22 1.45 -4.20
CA ARG A 158 -6.18 0.37 -3.95
C ARG A 158 -5.59 -1.02 -4.22
N THR A 159 -4.80 -1.17 -5.29
CA THR A 159 -4.10 -2.43 -5.57
C THR A 159 -3.05 -2.77 -4.50
N ARG A 160 -2.37 -1.77 -3.91
CA ARG A 160 -1.50 -2.00 -2.74
C ARG A 160 -2.31 -2.46 -1.52
N TRP A 161 -3.44 -1.80 -1.24
CA TRP A 161 -4.35 -2.15 -0.16
C TRP A 161 -4.85 -3.60 -0.26
N GLN A 162 -5.22 -4.04 -1.46
CA GLN A 162 -5.63 -5.42 -1.70
C GLN A 162 -4.52 -6.43 -1.44
N ARG A 163 -3.24 -6.08 -1.69
CA ARG A 163 -2.10 -6.93 -1.37
C ARG A 163 -1.80 -6.98 0.12
N ALA A 164 -2.03 -5.88 0.84
CA ALA A 164 -1.84 -5.82 2.29
C ALA A 164 -2.88 -6.67 3.03
N THR A 165 -4.13 -6.64 2.57
CA THR A 165 -5.29 -7.27 3.25
C THR A 165 -5.65 -8.65 2.73
N ARG A 166 -5.15 -9.05 1.55
CA ARG A 166 -5.20 -10.46 1.15
C ARG A 166 -4.21 -11.24 1.99
N SER A 167 -4.75 -11.95 2.98
CA SER A 167 -4.12 -13.17 3.50
C SER A 167 -3.69 -14.02 2.30
N PRO A 168 -2.48 -14.62 2.28
CA PRO A 168 -2.01 -15.38 1.13
C PRO A 168 -3.06 -16.42 0.80
N ALA A 169 -3.81 -16.16 -0.27
CA ALA A 169 -4.73 -17.14 -0.80
C ALA A 169 -3.87 -18.36 -1.09
N THR A 170 -4.24 -19.51 -0.52
CA THR A 170 -3.90 -20.79 -1.12
C THR A 170 -4.11 -20.63 -2.62
N PRO A 171 -3.13 -21.02 -3.46
CA PRO A 171 -3.24 -20.81 -4.89
C PRO A 171 -4.58 -21.38 -5.33
N SER A 172 -5.48 -20.50 -5.74
CA SER A 172 -6.75 -20.90 -6.32
C SER A 172 -6.36 -21.68 -7.57
N CYS A 173 -6.45 -22.99 -7.45
CA CYS A 173 -6.41 -23.90 -8.58
C CYS A 173 -7.57 -23.46 -9.46
N SER A 174 -7.28 -22.60 -10.45
CA SER A 174 -8.23 -22.30 -11.50
C SER A 174 -8.56 -23.66 -12.12
N PRO A 175 -9.85 -24.06 -12.20
CA PRO A 175 -10.18 -25.29 -12.87
C PRO A 175 -9.66 -25.16 -14.30
N ALA A 176 -8.66 -25.97 -14.63
CA ALA A 176 -8.18 -26.10 -15.99
C ALA A 176 -9.39 -26.51 -16.82
N VAL A 177 -9.97 -25.58 -17.58
CA VAL A 177 -10.94 -25.90 -18.61
C VAL A 177 -10.22 -26.88 -19.53
N PRO A 178 -10.68 -28.14 -19.66
CA PRO A 178 -10.04 -29.08 -20.56
C PRO A 178 -10.19 -28.51 -21.97
N ARG A 179 -9.06 -28.08 -22.55
CA ARG A 179 -9.00 -27.69 -23.95
C ARG A 179 -9.30 -28.97 -24.74
N ALA A 180 -10.53 -29.08 -25.22
CA ALA A 180 -10.94 -30.15 -26.13
C ALA A 180 -9.97 -30.15 -27.32
N GLY A 181 -9.09 -31.15 -27.37
CA GLY A 181 -8.17 -31.35 -28.48
C GLY A 181 -8.92 -31.67 -29.77
N PRO A 182 -8.33 -31.41 -30.95
CA PRO A 182 -8.98 -31.68 -32.22
C PRO A 182 -9.19 -33.19 -32.39
N ARG A 183 -10.41 -33.59 -32.77
CA ARG A 183 -10.74 -34.99 -33.09
C ARG A 183 -9.89 -35.45 -34.28
N LEU A 184 -9.02 -36.44 -34.04
CA LEU A 184 -8.32 -37.16 -35.09
C LEU A 184 -9.35 -37.87 -35.97
N ARG A 185 -9.39 -37.48 -37.26
CA ARG A 185 -10.13 -38.16 -38.32
C ARG A 185 -9.57 -39.57 -38.48
N ALA A 186 -10.40 -40.58 -38.28
CA ALA A 186 -10.06 -41.96 -38.59
C ALA A 186 -9.83 -42.12 -40.10
N ALA A 187 -8.70 -42.74 -40.47
CA ALA A 187 -8.43 -43.18 -41.83
C ALA A 187 -9.13 -44.52 -42.11
N PRO A 188 -9.64 -44.76 -43.33
CA PRO A 188 -10.29 -46.02 -43.69
C PRO A 188 -9.28 -47.15 -43.93
N ALA A 189 -9.61 -48.36 -43.47
CA ALA A 189 -8.83 -49.58 -43.67
C ALA A 189 -9.05 -50.19 -45.08
N PRO A 190 -8.06 -50.89 -45.66
CA PRO A 190 -8.16 -51.50 -46.98
C PRO A 190 -8.96 -52.82 -46.99
N PRO A 191 -9.50 -53.24 -48.16
CA PRO A 191 -10.34 -54.43 -48.27
C PRO A 191 -9.53 -55.73 -48.34
N THR A 192 -9.90 -56.73 -47.53
CA THR A 192 -9.45 -58.11 -47.71
C THR A 192 -10.58 -58.97 -48.29
N THR A 193 -10.27 -59.53 -49.44
CA THR A 193 -11.02 -60.48 -50.27
C THR A 193 -11.40 -61.75 -49.52
N ARG A 194 -12.67 -62.14 -49.65
CA ARG A 194 -13.26 -63.38 -49.14
C ARG A 194 -13.01 -64.52 -50.13
N VAL A 195 -12.23 -65.53 -49.73
CA VAL A 195 -12.19 -66.85 -50.38
C VAL A 195 -13.00 -67.81 -49.51
N SER A 196 -14.01 -68.45 -50.09
CA SER A 196 -14.55 -69.77 -49.70
C SER A 196 -15.65 -70.19 -50.69
N ARG A 197 -15.36 -71.15 -51.57
CA ARG A 197 -16.09 -72.43 -51.66
C ARG A 197 -15.26 -73.45 -52.41
#